data_AF-A0A7C1UF57-F1
#
_entry.id   AF-A0A7C1UF57-F1
#
_cell.length_a   1.000
_cell.length_b   1.000
_cell.length_c   1.000
_cell.angle_alpha   90.00
_cell.angle_beta   90.00
_cell.angle_gamma   90.00
#
_symmetry.space_group_name_H-M   'P 1'
#
loop_
_entity.id
_entity.type
_entity.pdbx_description
1 polymer ?
#
loop_
_entity_poly.entity_id
_entity_poly.type
_entity_poly.pdbx_seq_one_letter_code
_entity_poly.pdbx_strand_id
1 'polypeptide(L)'
;VEFMFPWGWGELEGVANRGDFDLRAHAEHSGQALEYFDQATGERYVPHVIEPAAGATRSMMAFLMAAYHEEEVRGETRTVLRLDSRLAPYQVAVLPLSKKDTLRPMARAVLAELQPHWQVEYDETQAIGRRYRRQDEIGTPLCVTVDFDSLEDKAVTVRDRDSMEQERVPLDELVGHLARRLGNRVC
;
A
#
# COMPACT_ATOMS: atom_id res chain seq x y z
N VAL A 1 -9.37 20.03 2.91
CA VAL A 1 -9.77 18.60 2.88
C VAL A 1 -9.67 18.05 4.29
N GLU A 2 -10.72 17.41 4.78
CA GLU A 2 -10.81 16.92 6.15
C GLU A 2 -11.21 15.43 6.20
N PHE A 3 -10.87 14.77 7.30
CA PHE A 3 -11.23 13.39 7.57
C PHE A 3 -11.92 13.28 8.93
N MET A 4 -12.92 12.39 9.03
CA MET A 4 -13.67 12.14 10.26
C MET A 4 -12.95 11.08 11.10
N PHE A 5 -12.13 11.52 12.05
CA PHE A 5 -11.47 10.65 13.01
C PHE A 5 -12.42 10.22 14.15
N PRO A 6 -12.07 9.22 14.97
CA PRO A 6 -12.87 8.83 16.13
C PRO A 6 -13.15 9.95 17.13
N TRP A 7 -12.31 10.99 17.14
CA TRP A 7 -12.46 12.18 17.99
C TRP A 7 -13.01 13.42 17.27
N GLY A 8 -13.42 13.29 15.99
CA GLY A 8 -14.02 14.37 15.20
C GLY A 8 -13.25 14.72 13.91
N TRP A 9 -13.69 15.79 13.25
CA TRP A 9 -13.08 16.26 12.01
C TRP A 9 -11.66 16.80 12.22
N GLY A 10 -10.73 16.37 11.38
CA GLY A 10 -9.37 16.85 11.35
C GLY A 10 -8.89 17.16 9.93
N GLU A 11 -8.16 18.26 9.79
CA GLU A 11 -7.61 18.70 8.51
C GLU A 11 -6.48 17.77 8.02
N LEU A 12 -6.59 17.32 6.77
CA LEU A 12 -5.56 16.58 6.04
C LEU A 12 -4.77 17.47 5.06
N GLU A 13 -5.48 18.39 4.39
CA GLU A 13 -4.90 19.28 3.40
C GLU A 13 -5.58 20.66 3.48
N GLY A 14 -4.77 21.70 3.67
CA GLY A 14 -5.20 23.08 3.51
C GLY A 14 -5.05 23.50 2.05
N VAL A 15 -6.03 24.21 1.50
CA VAL A 15 -5.93 24.82 0.16
C VAL A 15 -6.10 26.33 0.33
N ALA A 16 -4.99 27.04 0.31
CA ALA A 16 -4.95 28.48 0.54
C ALA A 16 -4.81 29.25 -0.78
N ASN A 17 -5.53 30.36 -0.91
CA ASN A 17 -5.22 31.39 -1.90
C ASN A 17 -4.38 32.46 -1.21
N ARG A 18 -3.08 32.47 -1.48
CA ARG A 18 -2.12 33.39 -0.85
C ARG A 18 -1.98 34.71 -1.60
N GLY A 19 -2.68 34.85 -2.73
CA GLY A 19 -2.51 35.98 -3.63
C GLY A 19 -1.04 36.12 -4.01
N ASP A 20 -0.53 37.34 -4.02
CA ASP A 20 0.87 37.64 -4.33
C ASP A 20 1.71 37.99 -3.08
N PHE A 21 1.19 37.75 -1.88
CA PHE A 21 1.79 38.18 -0.61
C PHE A 21 3.26 37.76 -0.47
N ASP A 22 3.54 36.45 -0.59
CA ASP A 22 4.89 35.92 -0.36
C ASP A 22 5.89 36.44 -1.40
N LEU A 23 5.47 36.54 -2.66
CA LEU A 23 6.33 37.04 -3.75
C LEU A 23 6.66 38.52 -3.56
N ARG A 24 5.68 39.34 -3.18
CA ARG A 24 5.91 40.76 -2.88
C ARG A 24 6.84 40.96 -1.70
N ALA A 25 6.58 40.24 -0.61
CA ALA A 25 7.40 40.32 0.59
C ALA A 25 8.86 39.93 0.29
N HIS A 26 9.09 38.83 -0.43
CA HIS A 26 10.44 38.43 -0.83
C HIS A 26 11.10 39.41 -1.80
N ALA A 27 10.36 39.97 -2.76
CA ALA A 27 10.90 40.96 -3.69
C ALA A 27 11.36 42.24 -2.96
N GLU A 28 10.55 42.74 -2.01
CA GLU A 28 10.87 43.93 -1.22
C GLU A 28 12.14 43.74 -0.38
N HIS A 29 12.28 42.62 0.33
CA HIS A 29 13.40 42.39 1.24
C HIS A 29 14.69 41.93 0.54
N SER A 30 14.58 41.35 -0.66
CA SER A 30 15.73 40.89 -1.44
C SER A 30 16.22 41.92 -2.47
N GLY A 31 15.37 42.89 -2.84
CA GLY A 31 15.63 43.82 -3.95
C GLY A 31 15.59 43.17 -5.34
N GLN A 32 15.16 41.92 -5.45
CA GLN A 32 15.02 41.19 -6.71
C GLN A 32 13.56 41.13 -7.14
N ALA A 33 13.27 41.47 -8.40
CA ALA A 33 11.91 41.39 -8.92
C ALA A 33 11.47 39.92 -9.13
N LEU A 34 10.33 39.54 -8.55
CA LEU A 34 9.71 38.22 -8.69
C LEU A 34 8.41 38.31 -9.52
N GLU A 35 8.55 38.75 -10.77
CA GLU A 35 7.46 38.96 -11.72
C GLU A 35 7.53 37.97 -12.88
N TYR A 36 6.35 37.57 -13.38
CA TYR A 36 6.23 36.84 -14.64
C TYR A 36 6.00 37.82 -15.80
N PHE A 37 6.65 37.58 -16.94
CA PHE A 37 6.39 38.31 -18.18
C PHE A 37 5.56 37.43 -19.13
N ASP A 38 4.34 37.86 -19.41
CA ASP A 38 3.46 37.21 -20.37
C ASP A 38 3.73 37.75 -21.78
N GLN A 39 4.22 36.87 -22.66
CA GLN A 39 4.54 37.23 -24.04
C GLN A 39 3.32 37.51 -24.90
N ALA A 40 2.15 36.93 -24.56
CA ALA A 40 0.94 37.11 -25.36
C ALA A 40 0.35 38.52 -25.16
N THR A 41 0.44 39.04 -23.95
CA THR A 41 -0.09 40.37 -23.58
C THR A 41 1.00 41.45 -23.55
N GLY A 42 2.26 41.07 -23.40
CA GLY A 42 3.39 41.99 -23.25
C GLY A 42 3.47 42.60 -21.84
N GLU A 43 2.74 42.06 -20.87
CA GLU A 43 2.64 42.60 -19.51
C GLU A 43 3.50 41.83 -18.51
N ARG A 44 3.94 42.53 -17.46
CA ARG A 44 4.57 41.91 -16.28
C ARG A 44 3.59 41.96 -15.12
N TYR A 45 3.48 40.86 -14.38
CA TYR A 45 2.66 40.81 -13.17
C TYR A 45 3.27 39.88 -12.12
N VAL A 46 2.90 40.11 -10.87
CA VAL A 46 3.23 39.19 -9.77
C VAL A 46 2.13 38.13 -9.72
N PRO A 47 2.44 36.84 -9.95
CA PRO A 47 1.42 35.80 -10.02
C PRO A 47 0.79 35.55 -8.64
N HIS A 48 -0.49 35.20 -8.64
CA HIS A 48 -1.15 34.70 -7.44
C HIS A 48 -0.77 33.24 -7.19
N VAL A 49 -0.54 32.90 -5.93
CA VAL A 49 -0.16 31.58 -5.45
C VAL A 49 -1.36 30.90 -4.82
N ILE A 50 -1.74 29.76 -5.39
CA ILE A 50 -2.63 28.79 -4.74
C ILE A 50 -1.73 27.71 -4.12
N GLU A 51 -1.87 27.50 -2.82
CA GLU A 51 -1.05 26.57 -2.04
C GLU A 51 -1.91 25.43 -1.49
N PRO A 52 -1.92 24.27 -2.17
CA PRO A 52 -2.36 23.01 -1.58
C PRO A 52 -1.23 22.45 -0.71
N ALA A 53 -1.51 22.28 0.59
CA ALA A 53 -0.56 21.79 1.58
C ALA A 53 -1.13 20.55 2.26
N ALA A 54 -0.70 19.36 1.83
CA ALA A 54 -1.15 18.08 2.35
C ALA A 54 -0.15 17.48 3.35
N GLY A 55 -0.63 17.07 4.52
CA GLY A 55 0.19 16.42 5.54
C GLY A 55 0.31 14.91 5.29
N ALA A 56 1.48 14.44 4.85
CA ALA A 56 1.73 13.02 4.61
C ALA A 56 1.47 12.15 5.85
N THR A 57 1.96 12.57 7.03
CA THR A 57 1.77 11.84 8.29
C THR A 57 0.30 11.74 8.71
N ARG A 58 -0.47 12.84 8.59
CA ARG A 58 -1.90 12.84 8.91
C ARG A 58 -2.70 11.98 7.93
N SER A 59 -2.32 12.02 6.65
CA SER A 59 -2.93 11.19 5.62
C SER A 59 -2.70 9.71 5.90
N MET A 60 -1.47 9.32 6.28
CA MET A 60 -1.17 7.94 6.68
C MET A 60 -1.97 7.51 7.91
N MET A 61 -2.09 8.37 8.93
CA MET A 61 -2.93 8.08 10.09
C MET A 61 -4.40 7.87 9.68
N ALA A 62 -4.95 8.71 8.79
CA ALA A 62 -6.30 8.55 8.29
C ALA A 62 -6.49 7.22 7.55
N PHE A 63 -5.53 6.81 6.71
CA PHE A 63 -5.59 5.51 6.04
C PHE A 63 -5.56 4.34 7.02
N LEU A 64 -4.68 4.38 8.03
CA LEU A 64 -4.62 3.34 9.06
C LEU A 64 -5.93 3.24 9.84
N MET A 65 -6.49 4.38 10.25
CA MET A 65 -7.75 4.41 11.00
C MET A 65 -8.93 3.94 10.16
N ALA A 66 -8.99 4.31 8.88
CA ALA A 66 -10.04 3.87 7.96
C ALA A 66 -9.93 2.38 7.61
N ALA A 67 -8.72 1.84 7.57
CA ALA A 67 -8.46 0.44 7.23
C ALA A 67 -8.60 -0.51 8.43
N TYR A 68 -8.53 0.00 9.66
CA TYR A 68 -8.58 -0.82 10.88
C TYR A 68 -9.95 -1.44 11.12
N HIS A 69 -9.99 -2.76 11.19
CA HIS A 69 -11.19 -3.53 11.52
C HIS A 69 -10.87 -4.64 12.51
N GLU A 70 -11.82 -4.91 13.40
CA GLU A 70 -11.86 -6.11 14.23
C GLU A 70 -13.11 -6.92 13.85
N GLU A 71 -12.94 -8.23 13.64
CA GLU A 71 -14.04 -9.14 13.27
C GLU A 71 -13.91 -10.49 13.99
N GLU A 72 -15.04 -11.15 14.25
CA GLU A 72 -15.06 -12.46 14.88
C GLU A 72 -14.91 -13.57 13.82
N VAL A 73 -13.86 -14.39 13.96
CA VAL A 73 -13.56 -15.49 13.03
C VAL A 73 -13.36 -16.76 13.83
N ARG A 74 -14.30 -17.70 13.70
CA ARG A 74 -14.29 -19.00 14.40
C ARG A 74 -14.19 -18.88 15.93
N GLY A 75 -14.81 -17.83 16.50
CA GLY A 75 -14.82 -17.57 17.94
C GLY A 75 -13.55 -16.92 18.48
N GLU A 76 -12.67 -16.44 17.60
CA GLU A 76 -11.51 -15.62 17.94
C GLU A 76 -11.58 -14.28 17.20
N THR A 77 -11.33 -13.19 17.93
CA THR A 77 -11.21 -11.86 17.35
C THR A 77 -10.03 -11.80 16.36
N ARG A 78 -10.27 -11.20 15.20
CA ARG A 78 -9.30 -10.94 14.13
C ARG A 78 -9.16 -9.45 13.93
N THR A 79 -7.97 -8.94 14.18
CA THR A 79 -7.58 -7.59 13.72
C THR A 79 -7.09 -7.68 12.28
N VAL A 80 -7.57 -6.78 11.43
CA VAL A 80 -7.17 -6.69 10.02
C VAL A 80 -7.06 -5.24 9.60
N LEU A 81 -5.97 -4.90 8.90
CA LEU A 81 -5.83 -3.64 8.18
C LEU A 81 -6.26 -3.85 6.73
N ARG A 82 -7.47 -3.41 6.38
CA ARG A 82 -8.02 -3.46 5.02
C ARG A 82 -7.44 -2.37 4.13
N LEU A 83 -6.11 -2.25 4.11
CA LEU A 83 -5.40 -1.27 3.29
C LEU A 83 -5.65 -1.54 1.81
N ASP A 84 -5.83 -0.47 1.04
CA ASP A 84 -5.73 -0.55 -0.42
C ASP A 84 -4.36 -1.14 -0.79
N SER A 85 -4.32 -2.02 -1.79
CA SER A 85 -3.09 -2.70 -2.21
C SER A 85 -1.93 -1.74 -2.53
N ARG A 86 -2.24 -0.51 -2.96
CA ARG A 86 -1.27 0.56 -3.25
C ARG A 86 -0.62 1.17 -2.00
N LEU A 87 -1.24 0.98 -0.85
CA LEU A 87 -0.78 1.49 0.46
C LEU A 87 -0.24 0.38 1.36
N ALA A 88 -0.45 -0.88 1.00
CA ALA A 88 0.04 -2.01 1.78
C ALA A 88 1.59 -2.03 1.81
N PRO A 89 2.22 -2.25 2.98
CA PRO A 89 3.69 -2.33 3.09
C PRO A 89 4.28 -3.46 2.24
N TYR A 90 3.58 -4.60 2.20
CA TYR A 90 3.86 -5.73 1.32
C TYR A 90 2.60 -6.05 0.53
N GLN A 91 2.72 -6.26 -0.78
CA GLN A 91 1.57 -6.68 -1.59
C GLN A 91 1.32 -8.18 -1.48
N VAL A 92 2.40 -8.96 -1.28
CA VAL A 92 2.35 -10.42 -1.22
C VAL A 92 3.18 -10.96 -0.06
N ALA A 93 2.72 -12.02 0.60
CA ALA A 93 3.54 -12.80 1.52
C ALA A 93 3.67 -14.25 1.05
N VAL A 94 4.89 -14.77 0.95
CA VAL A 94 5.17 -16.17 0.60
C VAL A 94 5.39 -16.99 1.87
N LEU A 95 4.53 -17.99 2.06
CA LEU A 95 4.38 -18.73 3.32
C LEU A 95 4.47 -20.25 3.07
N PRO A 96 5.63 -20.91 3.24
CA PRO A 96 5.67 -22.37 3.16
C PRO A 96 4.85 -23.00 4.28
N LEU A 97 4.05 -24.04 4.01
CA LEU A 97 3.15 -24.66 5.00
C LEU A 97 3.88 -25.09 6.28
N SER A 98 5.13 -25.55 6.14
CA SER A 98 6.01 -25.92 7.25
C SER A 98 7.47 -25.55 6.98
N LYS A 99 8.31 -25.60 8.02
CA LYS A 99 9.76 -25.35 7.95
C LYS A 99 10.57 -26.49 7.34
N LYS A 100 9.92 -27.53 6.80
CA LYS A 100 10.65 -28.69 6.24
C LYS A 100 11.47 -28.25 5.04
N ASP A 101 12.69 -28.77 4.95
CA ASP A 101 13.63 -28.48 3.86
C ASP A 101 13.10 -28.91 2.49
N THR A 102 12.08 -29.77 2.43
CA THR A 102 11.40 -30.14 1.19
C THR A 102 10.62 -28.99 0.56
N LEU A 103 10.07 -28.06 1.36
CA LEU A 103 9.23 -26.95 0.87
C LEU A 103 10.04 -25.68 0.60
N ARG A 104 11.14 -25.48 1.34
CA ARG A 104 11.96 -24.26 1.26
C ARG A 104 12.47 -23.94 -0.14
N PRO A 105 12.96 -24.89 -0.96
CA PRO A 105 13.44 -24.58 -2.30
C PRO A 105 12.34 -24.00 -3.20
N MET A 106 11.14 -24.61 -3.19
CA MET A 106 10.02 -24.12 -3.98
C MET A 106 9.52 -22.76 -3.46
N ALA A 107 9.37 -22.59 -2.15
CA ALA A 107 8.94 -21.31 -1.59
C ALA A 107 9.94 -20.17 -1.87
N ARG A 108 11.25 -20.46 -1.88
CA ARG A 108 12.26 -19.49 -2.29
C ARG A 108 12.24 -19.19 -3.79
N ALA A 109 11.93 -20.18 -4.62
CA ALA A 109 11.74 -19.96 -6.05
C ALA A 109 10.54 -19.05 -6.33
N VAL A 110 9.40 -19.30 -5.68
CA VAL A 110 8.21 -18.43 -5.75
C VAL A 110 8.54 -17.02 -5.27
N LEU A 111 9.24 -16.89 -4.13
CA LEU A 111 9.69 -15.59 -3.64
C LEU A 111 10.52 -14.85 -4.69
N ALA A 112 11.52 -15.50 -5.29
CA ALA A 112 12.39 -14.91 -6.29
C ALA A 112 11.64 -14.54 -7.58
N GLU A 113 10.60 -15.27 -7.94
CA GLU A 113 9.74 -14.98 -9.09
C GLU A 113 8.85 -13.75 -8.86
N LEU A 114 8.38 -13.54 -7.62
CA LEU A 114 7.45 -12.44 -7.29
C LEU A 114 8.16 -11.11 -6.94
N GLN A 115 9.36 -11.17 -6.37
CA GLN A 115 10.12 -9.99 -5.94
C GLN A 115 10.43 -8.94 -7.04
N PRO A 116 10.64 -9.31 -8.32
CA PRO A 116 10.78 -8.35 -9.40
C PRO A 116 9.52 -7.51 -9.66
N HIS A 117 8.37 -7.93 -9.13
CA HIS A 117 7.08 -7.30 -9.43
C HIS A 117 6.47 -6.56 -8.25
N TRP A 118 6.74 -6.98 -7.02
CA TRP A 118 6.09 -6.46 -5.81
C TRP A 118 7.00 -6.45 -4.59
N GLN A 119 6.59 -5.72 -3.54
CA GLN A 119 7.15 -5.93 -2.21
C GLN A 119 6.60 -7.24 -1.65
N VAL A 120 7.50 -8.18 -1.38
CA VAL A 120 7.16 -9.54 -0.95
C VAL A 120 7.81 -9.87 0.40
N GLU A 121 7.00 -10.27 1.37
CA GLU A 121 7.48 -10.81 2.64
C GLU A 121 7.62 -12.33 2.55
N TYR A 122 8.63 -12.90 3.21
CA TYR A 122 8.77 -14.34 3.39
C TYR A 122 8.72 -14.68 4.87
N ASP A 123 7.80 -15.56 5.26
CA ASP A 123 7.70 -16.02 6.64
C ASP A 123 7.43 -17.52 6.72
N GLU A 124 8.35 -18.26 7.35
CA GLU A 124 8.23 -19.69 7.66
C GLU A 124 8.09 -19.97 9.16
N THR A 125 7.94 -18.94 9.98
CA THR A 125 7.86 -19.03 11.44
C THR A 125 6.46 -19.43 11.92
N GLN A 126 6.40 -20.24 12.99
CA GLN A 126 5.15 -20.66 13.62
C GLN A 126 4.17 -21.39 12.67
N ALA A 127 2.98 -21.71 13.16
CA ALA A 127 1.93 -22.33 12.35
C ALA A 127 1.38 -21.37 11.30
N ILE A 128 0.91 -21.90 10.16
CA ILE A 128 0.40 -21.12 9.03
C ILE A 128 -0.73 -20.16 9.42
N GLY A 129 -1.65 -20.59 10.30
CA GLY A 129 -2.73 -19.72 10.80
C GLY A 129 -2.23 -18.46 11.49
N ARG A 130 -1.16 -18.57 12.30
CA ARG A 130 -0.54 -17.41 12.97
C ARG A 130 0.20 -16.49 12.00
N ARG A 131 0.66 -17.02 10.86
CA ARG A 131 1.28 -16.23 9.80
C ARG A 131 0.22 -15.44 9.04
N TYR A 132 -0.88 -16.08 8.65
CA TYR A 132 -2.01 -15.37 8.06
C TYR A 132 -2.52 -14.24 8.96
N ARG A 133 -2.68 -14.47 10.27
CA ARG A 133 -3.10 -13.41 11.20
C ARG A 133 -2.14 -12.22 11.23
N ARG A 134 -0.82 -12.45 11.26
CA ARG A 134 0.18 -11.37 11.20
C ARG A 134 0.11 -10.59 9.89
N GLN A 135 -0.08 -11.28 8.76
CA GLN A 135 -0.22 -10.65 7.45
C GLN A 135 -1.51 -9.84 7.34
N ASP A 136 -2.60 -10.34 7.93
CA ASP A 136 -3.88 -9.62 8.05
C ASP A 136 -3.71 -8.34 8.89
N GLU A 137 -3.01 -8.43 10.02
CA GLU A 137 -2.75 -7.31 10.94
C GLU A 137 -1.92 -6.18 10.31
N ILE A 138 -0.96 -6.50 9.42
CA ILE A 138 -0.15 -5.48 8.72
C ILE A 138 -0.73 -5.08 7.36
N GLY A 139 -1.85 -5.71 6.97
CA GLY A 139 -2.62 -5.37 5.78
C GLY A 139 -2.09 -5.90 4.46
N THR A 140 -1.28 -6.97 4.47
CA THR A 140 -0.82 -7.64 3.25
C THR A 140 -2.01 -8.22 2.48
N PRO A 141 -2.29 -7.77 1.24
CA PRO A 141 -3.50 -8.16 0.51
C PRO A 141 -3.57 -9.65 0.16
N LEU A 142 -2.46 -10.25 -0.25
CA LEU A 142 -2.41 -11.63 -0.76
C LEU A 142 -1.32 -12.45 -0.05
N CYS A 143 -1.67 -13.66 0.37
CA CYS A 143 -0.70 -14.62 0.89
C CYS A 143 -0.60 -15.81 -0.07
N VAL A 144 0.61 -16.19 -0.47
CA VAL A 144 0.91 -17.33 -1.32
C VAL A 144 1.50 -18.44 -0.46
N THR A 145 0.75 -19.53 -0.33
CA THR A 145 1.15 -20.68 0.49
C THR A 145 1.68 -21.81 -0.38
N VAL A 146 2.86 -22.31 -0.02
CA VAL A 146 3.50 -23.47 -0.66
C VAL A 146 3.37 -24.67 0.27
N ASP A 147 2.57 -25.65 -0.12
CA ASP A 147 2.30 -26.89 0.61
C ASP A 147 2.98 -28.10 -0.03
N PHE A 148 2.77 -29.30 0.54
CA PHE A 148 3.38 -30.53 0.02
C PHE A 148 2.84 -30.90 -1.36
N ASP A 149 1.56 -30.67 -1.61
CA ASP A 149 0.92 -30.93 -2.90
C ASP A 149 1.53 -30.05 -3.99
N SER A 150 1.99 -28.84 -3.63
CA SER A 150 2.66 -27.90 -4.54
C SER A 150 3.88 -28.53 -5.24
N LEU A 151 4.57 -29.45 -4.55
CA LEU A 151 5.75 -30.14 -5.10
C LEU A 151 5.38 -31.05 -6.28
N GLU A 152 4.18 -31.60 -6.26
CA GLU A 152 3.63 -32.54 -7.25
C GLU A 152 2.86 -31.82 -8.35
N ASP A 153 1.90 -30.97 -7.98
CA ASP A 153 0.96 -30.33 -8.92
C ASP A 153 1.46 -29.01 -9.52
N LYS A 154 2.61 -28.49 -9.03
CA LYS A 154 3.19 -27.20 -9.46
C LYS A 154 2.20 -26.04 -9.34
N ALA A 155 1.35 -26.06 -8.32
CA ALA A 155 0.44 -24.98 -8.00
C ALA A 155 0.63 -24.53 -6.55
N VAL A 156 0.21 -23.30 -6.25
CA VAL A 156 0.26 -22.70 -4.91
C VAL A 156 -1.12 -22.22 -4.50
N THR A 157 -1.34 -22.07 -3.21
CA THR A 157 -2.61 -21.56 -2.68
C THR A 157 -2.50 -20.06 -2.44
N VAL A 158 -3.27 -19.25 -3.17
CA VAL A 158 -3.37 -17.80 -2.96
C VAL A 158 -4.55 -17.53 -2.04
N ARG A 159 -4.30 -16.86 -0.91
CA ARG A 159 -5.32 -16.42 0.04
C ARG A 159 -5.51 -14.92 -0.04
N ASP A 160 -6.75 -14.49 -0.14
CA ASP A 160 -7.15 -13.10 -0.02
C ASP A 160 -7.30 -12.65 1.43
N ARG A 161 -6.79 -11.47 1.76
CA ARG A 161 -6.92 -10.88 3.10
C ARG A 161 -8.38 -10.62 3.47
N ASP A 162 -9.13 -9.97 2.59
CA ASP A 162 -10.41 -9.36 2.98
C ASP A 162 -11.55 -10.38 3.09
N SER A 163 -11.63 -11.30 2.13
CA SER A 163 -12.60 -12.38 2.04
C SER A 163 -12.15 -13.67 2.75
N MET A 164 -10.85 -13.81 2.99
CA MET A 164 -10.22 -15.05 3.47
C MET A 164 -10.33 -16.25 2.52
N GLU A 165 -10.84 -16.04 1.30
CA GLU A 165 -10.96 -17.09 0.28
C GLU A 165 -9.58 -17.57 -0.16
N GLN A 166 -9.51 -18.85 -0.52
CA GLN A 166 -8.30 -19.53 -0.95
C GLN A 166 -8.52 -20.12 -2.34
N GLU A 167 -7.60 -19.86 -3.24
CA GLU A 167 -7.63 -20.30 -4.63
C GLU A 167 -6.34 -21.06 -4.95
N ARG A 168 -6.46 -22.22 -5.62
CA ARG A 168 -5.30 -22.98 -6.10
C ARG A 168 -4.90 -22.44 -7.47
N VAL A 169 -3.68 -21.93 -7.60
CA VAL A 169 -3.19 -21.24 -8.79
C VAL A 169 -1.93 -21.93 -9.31
N PRO A 170 -1.89 -22.37 -10.58
CA PRO A 170 -0.68 -22.88 -11.21
C PRO A 170 0.48 -21.87 -11.15
N LEU A 171 1.71 -22.34 -10.96
CA LEU A 171 2.88 -21.47 -10.82
C LEU A 171 3.12 -20.60 -12.07
N ASP A 172 2.92 -21.14 -13.25
CA ASP A 172 3.06 -20.44 -14.54
C ASP A 172 2.02 -19.32 -14.75
N GLU A 173 0.88 -19.39 -14.05
CA GLU A 173 -0.16 -18.35 -14.06
C GLU A 173 -0.05 -17.37 -12.89
N LEU A 174 0.80 -17.65 -11.89
CA LEU A 174 0.80 -16.95 -10.60
C LEU A 174 1.00 -15.44 -10.76
N VAL A 175 2.02 -15.00 -11.49
CA VAL A 175 2.30 -13.58 -11.70
C VAL A 175 1.12 -12.87 -12.37
N GLY A 176 0.55 -13.47 -13.43
CA GLY A 176 -0.61 -12.90 -14.12
C GLY A 176 -1.88 -12.89 -13.27
N HIS A 177 -2.06 -13.88 -12.40
CA HIS A 177 -3.14 -13.92 -11.43
C HIS A 177 -3.01 -12.79 -10.39
N LEU A 178 -1.84 -12.64 -9.77
CA LEU A 178 -1.60 -11.60 -8.76
C LEU A 178 -1.69 -10.19 -9.38
N ALA A 179 -1.16 -9.98 -10.58
CA ALA A 179 -1.23 -8.68 -11.27
C ALA A 179 -2.68 -8.21 -11.52
N ARG A 180 -3.59 -9.13 -11.87
CA ARG A 180 -5.02 -8.81 -12.03
C ARG A 180 -5.67 -8.36 -10.73
N ARG A 181 -5.26 -8.93 -9.58
CA ARG A 181 -5.82 -8.62 -8.26
C ARG A 181 -5.23 -7.36 -7.63
N LEU A 182 -3.94 -7.13 -7.81
CA LEU A 182 -3.23 -5.98 -7.27
C LEU A 182 -3.34 -4.73 -8.17
N GLY A 183 -3.94 -4.90 -9.36
CA GLY A 183 -3.95 -3.90 -10.43
C GLY A 183 -2.60 -3.87 -11.13
N ASN A 184 -2.59 -3.90 -12.47
CA ASN A 184 -1.40 -4.04 -13.36
C ASN A 184 -0.26 -3.03 -13.12
N ARG A 185 0.41 -3.12 -11.99
CA ARG A 185 1.55 -2.30 -11.61
C ARG A 185 2.61 -3.25 -11.07
N VAL A 186 3.50 -3.60 -11.97
CA VAL A 186 4.84 -4.10 -11.66
C VAL A 186 5.58 -2.90 -11.08
N CYS A 187 6.11 -3.04 -9.86
CA CYS A 187 6.92 -2.01 -9.20
C CYS A 187 8.14 -1.59 -10.05
#